data_AF-A0AAD7SLE8-F1
#
_entry.id   AF-A0AAD7SLE8-F1
#
_cell.length_a   1.000
_cell.length_b   1.000
_cell.length_c   1.000
_cell.angle_alpha   90.00
_cell.angle_beta   90.00
_cell.angle_gamma   90.00
#
_symmetry.space_group_name_H-M   'P 1'
#
loop_
_entity.id
_entity.type
_entity.pdbx_description
1 polymer ?
#
loop_
_entity_poly.entity_id
_entity_poly.type
_entity_poly.pdbx_seq_one_letter_code
_entity_poly.pdbx_strand_id
1 'polypeptide(L)'
;MFQECVNQLHLRSLVSVSMDGPNVNWKFLDLLQEEHAQLYGGKQLVTVGSCGLHTLHNAFKCGFVAWGLDRLLKAMHTLFNNVPARRENYMQVTKSSVFPLSFCAHRWVENLPVVERALAVWPSLLIYMEAVRTKKAPNPGTGSYDTIAAAIKDPLILAKLHFYMAIARTFTPFLKRYQTDEPVMPFLGRDLAEFLKSLLRRFIKRELLQDATTVQLTRLDITERKNWVRLQDVDIGLGAESILKVMLYWSSSVLSCPLRGEKLLILSHGQASVERGFSVNKEVETTNIMGDTVVARRLVCDYVALHGGVTKVPLTKELLKSVEAARTRYRDYLTEERRKKELEAKGQKRKAAEDDLEELRKRKKTILEVSQGLAREADKTAEEAEAKSGTKMAELISKSNILRKGSKKKLAELEILEKEIEAKGAELRKIE
;
A
#
# COMPACT_ATOMS: atom_id res chain seq x y z
N MET A 1 -4.34 2.55 26.98
CA MET A 1 -3.15 2.97 26.20
C MET A 1 -2.55 4.29 26.70
N PHE A 2 -3.17 5.48 26.53
CA PHE A 2 -2.52 6.74 27.01
C PHE A 2 -2.24 6.73 28.52
N GLN A 3 -3.26 6.47 29.35
CA GLN A 3 -3.10 6.38 30.82
C GLN A 3 -2.03 5.34 31.22
N GLU A 4 -2.01 4.17 30.58
CA GLU A 4 -1.01 3.13 30.83
C GLU A 4 0.42 3.61 30.50
N CYS A 5 0.60 4.36 29.41
CA CYS A 5 1.90 4.87 28.97
C CYS A 5 2.41 6.03 29.84
N VAL A 6 1.52 6.84 30.42
CA VAL A 6 1.91 8.00 31.23
C VAL A 6 2.00 7.71 32.73
N ASN A 7 1.67 6.49 33.18
CA ASN A 7 1.76 6.08 34.59
C ASN A 7 3.16 6.25 35.20
N GLN A 8 4.21 6.28 34.37
CA GLN A 8 5.60 6.49 34.81
C GLN A 8 6.05 7.96 34.73
N LEU A 9 5.22 8.85 34.19
CA LEU A 9 5.54 10.26 33.97
C LEU A 9 4.99 11.13 35.08
N HIS A 10 5.78 12.13 35.50
CA HIS A 10 5.33 13.16 36.42
C HIS A 10 4.50 14.19 35.65
N LEU A 11 3.20 13.93 35.51
CA LEU A 11 2.27 14.74 34.70
C LEU A 11 2.26 16.23 35.08
N ARG A 12 2.52 16.57 36.35
CA ARG A 12 2.65 17.97 36.81
C ARG A 12 3.76 18.76 36.10
N SER A 13 4.77 18.07 35.58
CA SER A 13 5.93 18.66 34.88
C SER A 13 5.83 18.50 33.36
N LEU A 14 4.66 18.10 32.85
CA LEU A 14 4.43 17.98 31.41
C LEU A 14 4.46 19.38 30.77
N VAL A 15 5.26 19.53 29.72
CA VAL A 15 5.47 20.84 29.05
C VAL A 15 4.58 20.98 27.83
N SER A 16 4.50 19.95 26.99
CA SER A 16 3.79 19.96 25.71
C SER A 16 3.47 18.54 25.29
N VAL A 17 2.43 18.38 24.46
CA VAL A 17 2.16 17.16 23.70
C VAL A 17 2.21 17.49 22.23
N SER A 18 2.98 16.71 21.45
CA SER A 18 3.06 16.84 20.00
C SER A 18 2.23 15.74 19.36
N MET A 19 1.44 16.09 18.34
CA MET A 19 0.53 15.18 17.66
C MET A 19 0.31 15.62 16.21
N ASP A 20 -0.18 14.69 15.39
CA ASP A 20 -0.69 14.97 14.05
C ASP A 20 -2.05 15.70 14.09
N GLY A 21 -2.48 16.22 12.94
CA GLY A 21 -3.63 17.12 12.84
C GLY A 21 -5.07 16.55 12.80
N PRO A 22 -5.38 15.24 12.91
CA PRO A 22 -6.77 14.79 12.96
C PRO A 22 -7.58 15.42 14.10
N ASN A 23 -8.86 15.71 13.86
CA ASN A 23 -9.77 16.32 14.86
C ASN A 23 -9.86 15.54 16.18
N VAL A 24 -9.68 14.21 16.12
CA VAL A 24 -9.67 13.35 17.31
C VAL A 24 -8.51 13.70 18.25
N ASN A 25 -7.36 14.03 17.68
CA ASN A 25 -6.16 14.35 18.46
C ASN A 25 -6.26 15.75 19.06
N TRP A 26 -6.80 16.70 18.30
CA TRP A 26 -7.18 18.00 18.85
C TRP A 26 -8.18 17.89 20.00
N LYS A 27 -9.24 17.08 19.84
CA LYS A 27 -10.19 16.86 20.93
C LYS A 27 -9.55 16.20 22.15
N PHE A 28 -8.61 15.29 21.93
CA PHE A 28 -7.81 14.72 23.01
C PHE A 28 -6.96 15.78 23.73
N LEU A 29 -6.29 16.68 23.00
CA LEU A 29 -5.52 17.79 23.59
C LEU A 29 -6.42 18.71 24.41
N ASP A 30 -7.62 19.05 23.90
CA ASP A 30 -8.59 19.88 24.62
C ASP A 30 -8.99 19.25 25.96
N LEU A 31 -9.36 17.96 25.94
CA LEU A 31 -9.73 17.21 27.15
C LEU A 31 -8.55 17.09 28.12
N LEU A 32 -7.35 16.86 27.61
CA LEU A 32 -6.13 16.78 28.42
C LEU A 32 -5.81 18.14 29.08
N GLN A 33 -6.01 19.26 28.37
CA GLN A 33 -5.84 20.60 28.92
C GLN A 33 -6.84 20.90 30.03
N GLU A 34 -8.12 20.53 29.84
CA GLU A 34 -9.17 20.69 30.85
C GLU A 34 -8.83 19.88 32.13
N GLU A 35 -8.49 18.60 31.99
CA GLU A 35 -8.12 17.73 33.10
C GLU A 35 -6.85 18.22 33.80
N HIS A 36 -5.81 18.58 33.04
CA HIS A 36 -4.55 19.08 33.59
C HIS A 36 -4.74 20.41 34.34
N ALA A 37 -5.58 21.31 33.83
CA ALA A 37 -5.92 22.55 34.51
C ALA A 37 -6.67 22.29 35.82
N GLN A 38 -7.61 21.33 35.86
CA GLN A 38 -8.32 20.94 37.08
C GLN A 38 -7.38 20.36 38.14
N LEU A 39 -6.48 19.45 37.73
CA LEU A 39 -5.59 18.73 38.65
C LEU A 39 -4.42 19.57 39.16
N TYR A 40 -3.92 20.52 38.37
CA TYR A 40 -2.67 21.23 38.66
C TYR A 40 -2.83 22.75 38.79
N GLY A 41 -4.00 23.20 39.25
CA GLY A 41 -4.22 24.60 39.65
C GLY A 41 -4.23 25.58 38.49
N GLY A 42 -4.91 25.21 37.39
CA GLY A 42 -5.07 26.05 36.19
C GLY A 42 -3.87 26.04 35.24
N LYS A 43 -2.84 25.21 35.47
CA LYS A 43 -1.70 25.09 34.56
C LYS A 43 -2.13 24.49 33.21
N GLN A 44 -1.72 25.14 32.13
CA GLN A 44 -1.95 24.69 30.76
C GLN A 44 -0.64 24.26 30.09
N LEU A 45 -0.73 23.30 29.19
CA LEU A 45 0.38 22.84 28.36
C LEU A 45 0.67 23.83 27.24
N VAL A 46 1.95 23.92 26.83
CA VAL A 46 2.34 24.70 25.67
C VAL A 46 1.79 24.02 24.42
N THR A 47 0.95 24.75 23.67
CA THR A 47 0.35 24.23 22.44
C THR A 47 1.18 24.68 21.25
N VAL A 48 1.93 23.74 20.67
CA VAL A 48 2.83 23.99 19.51
C VAL A 48 2.17 23.72 18.16
N GLY A 49 0.91 23.26 18.18
CA GLY A 49 0.13 22.95 16.98
C GLY A 49 0.28 21.50 16.52
N SER A 50 -0.34 21.18 15.38
CA SER A 50 -0.20 19.87 14.74
C SER A 50 1.12 19.74 13.98
N CYS A 51 1.58 18.51 13.78
CA CYS A 51 2.76 18.18 12.99
C CYS A 51 2.77 18.86 11.59
N GLY A 52 3.68 19.81 11.38
CA GLY A 52 3.80 20.56 10.12
C GLY A 52 4.22 19.71 8.91
N LEU A 53 4.88 18.56 9.14
CA LEU A 53 5.28 17.65 8.06
C LEU A 53 4.08 17.01 7.36
N HIS A 54 3.00 16.72 8.09
CA HIS A 54 1.77 16.19 7.48
C HIS A 54 1.18 17.18 6.47
N THR A 55 1.20 18.49 6.79
CA THR A 55 0.77 19.54 5.88
C THR A 55 1.61 19.55 4.59
N LEU A 56 2.92 19.33 4.68
CA LEU A 56 3.80 19.24 3.52
C LEU A 56 3.49 18.01 2.64
N HIS A 57 3.29 16.84 3.26
CA HIS A 57 2.89 15.63 2.52
C HIS A 57 1.56 15.83 1.79
N ASN A 58 0.60 16.47 2.44
CA ASN A 58 -0.70 16.78 1.84
C ASN A 58 -0.61 17.81 0.72
N ALA A 59 0.17 18.88 0.90
CA ALA A 59 0.41 19.88 -0.14
C ALA A 59 1.08 19.25 -1.38
N PHE A 60 2.10 18.42 -1.15
CA PHE A 60 2.75 17.67 -2.22
C PHE A 60 1.76 16.75 -2.93
N LYS A 61 0.97 15.97 -2.19
CA LYS A 61 -0.10 15.13 -2.75
C LYS A 61 -1.02 15.95 -3.66
N CYS A 62 -1.55 17.06 -3.16
CA CYS A 62 -2.46 17.93 -3.92
C CYS A 62 -1.86 18.39 -5.26
N GLY A 63 -0.55 18.67 -5.30
CA GLY A 63 0.14 19.06 -6.53
C GLY A 63 0.20 17.96 -7.62
N PHE A 64 0.11 16.68 -7.23
CA PHE A 64 0.29 15.55 -8.16
C PHE A 64 -0.98 14.71 -8.39
N VAL A 65 -2.03 14.89 -7.59
CA VAL A 65 -3.28 14.12 -7.71
C VAL A 65 -3.89 14.23 -9.11
N ALA A 66 -3.80 15.39 -9.76
CA ALA A 66 -4.33 15.62 -11.11
C ALA A 66 -3.69 14.71 -12.18
N TRP A 67 -2.49 14.19 -11.94
CA TRP A 67 -1.79 13.30 -12.87
C TRP A 67 -2.01 11.82 -12.60
N GLY A 68 -2.69 11.46 -11.51
CA GLY A 68 -2.99 10.07 -11.18
C GLY A 68 -1.75 9.17 -11.01
N LEU A 69 -0.58 9.74 -10.70
CA LEU A 69 0.68 8.99 -10.60
C LEU A 69 0.65 7.95 -9.47
N ASP A 70 -0.10 8.20 -8.40
CA ASP A 70 -0.25 7.23 -7.31
C ASP A 70 -0.95 5.95 -7.79
N ARG A 71 -1.96 6.08 -8.66
CA ARG A 71 -2.66 4.93 -9.25
C ARG A 71 -1.70 4.10 -10.09
N LEU A 72 -0.87 4.75 -10.91
CA LEU A 72 0.16 4.08 -11.69
C LEU A 72 1.18 3.35 -10.80
N LEU A 73 1.77 4.05 -9.83
CA LEU A 73 2.82 3.49 -8.97
C LEU A 73 2.29 2.31 -8.14
N LYS A 74 1.06 2.42 -7.60
CA LYS A 74 0.36 1.32 -6.93
C LYS A 74 0.13 0.16 -7.90
N ALA A 75 -0.40 0.43 -9.10
CA ALA A 75 -0.67 -0.60 -10.09
C ALA A 75 0.61 -1.37 -10.49
N MET A 76 1.73 -0.67 -10.70
CA MET A 76 3.03 -1.28 -11.00
C MET A 76 3.44 -2.29 -9.91
N HIS A 77 3.30 -1.94 -8.64
CA HIS A 77 3.60 -2.85 -7.54
C HIS A 77 2.59 -4.00 -7.42
N THR A 78 1.29 -3.67 -7.39
CA THR A 78 0.19 -4.64 -7.25
C THR A 78 0.19 -5.67 -8.37
N LEU A 79 0.63 -5.31 -9.58
CA LEU A 79 0.76 -6.26 -10.67
C LEU A 79 1.66 -7.45 -10.30
N PHE A 80 2.74 -7.25 -9.55
CA PHE A 80 3.70 -8.31 -9.23
C PHE A 80 3.67 -8.76 -7.76
N ASN A 81 2.95 -8.05 -6.90
CA ASN A 81 2.89 -8.35 -5.49
C ASN A 81 2.14 -9.65 -5.21
N ASN A 82 2.76 -10.58 -4.47
CA ASN A 82 2.20 -11.89 -4.13
C ASN A 82 1.73 -12.76 -5.32
N VAL A 83 2.32 -12.59 -6.51
CA VAL A 83 2.00 -13.43 -7.69
C VAL A 83 3.27 -14.08 -8.27
N PRO A 84 3.75 -15.21 -7.71
CA PRO A 84 5.01 -15.85 -8.11
C PRO A 84 5.08 -16.20 -9.59
N ALA A 85 4.02 -16.81 -10.15
CA ALA A 85 3.97 -17.19 -11.57
C ALA A 85 4.14 -15.99 -12.50
N ARG A 86 3.59 -14.83 -12.14
CA ARG A 86 3.72 -13.61 -12.95
C ARG A 86 5.12 -13.01 -12.86
N ARG A 87 5.73 -13.06 -11.67
CA ARG A 87 7.12 -12.63 -11.47
C ARG A 87 8.08 -13.51 -12.27
N GLU A 88 7.83 -14.81 -12.30
CA GLU A 88 8.60 -15.75 -13.13
C GLU A 88 8.49 -15.42 -14.62
N ASN A 89 7.27 -15.26 -15.14
CA ASN A 89 7.05 -14.84 -16.53
C ASN A 89 7.75 -13.51 -16.87
N TYR A 90 7.64 -12.52 -15.97
CA TYR A 90 8.34 -11.24 -16.12
C TYR A 90 9.86 -11.43 -16.18
N MET A 91 10.45 -12.22 -15.28
CA MET A 91 11.90 -12.48 -15.29
C MET A 91 12.34 -13.25 -16.54
N GLN A 92 11.55 -14.22 -17.00
CA GLN A 92 11.86 -15.00 -18.19
C GLN A 92 11.88 -14.14 -19.46
N VAL A 93 10.91 -13.24 -19.61
CA VAL A 93 10.76 -12.38 -20.79
C VAL A 93 11.74 -11.20 -20.76
N THR A 94 11.85 -10.50 -19.62
CA THR A 94 12.61 -9.25 -19.51
C THR A 94 14.07 -9.45 -19.13
N LYS A 95 14.42 -10.65 -18.64
CA LYS A 95 15.71 -10.98 -18.03
C LYS A 95 16.07 -10.11 -16.81
N SER A 96 15.10 -9.40 -16.23
CA SER A 96 15.28 -8.54 -15.07
C SER A 96 14.64 -9.14 -13.83
N SER A 97 15.36 -9.15 -12.70
CA SER A 97 14.84 -9.51 -11.37
C SER A 97 14.45 -8.29 -10.52
N VAL A 98 14.39 -7.11 -11.15
CA VAL A 98 14.07 -5.83 -10.50
C VAL A 98 12.57 -5.57 -10.63
N PHE A 99 11.90 -5.33 -9.49
CA PHE A 99 10.45 -5.11 -9.42
C PHE A 99 10.08 -3.74 -8.82
N PRO A 100 8.86 -3.23 -9.08
CA PRO A 100 8.37 -1.99 -8.48
C PRO A 100 8.18 -2.06 -6.96
N LEU A 101 8.43 -0.95 -6.27
CA LEU A 101 8.21 -0.82 -4.82
C LEU A 101 6.78 -0.39 -4.50
N SER A 102 6.33 -0.70 -3.28
CA SER A 102 5.01 -0.28 -2.78
C SER A 102 4.96 1.23 -2.55
N PHE A 103 3.83 1.85 -2.91
CA PHE A 103 3.60 3.28 -2.75
C PHE A 103 2.81 3.57 -1.46
N CYS A 104 3.31 4.48 -0.63
CA CYS A 104 2.64 4.90 0.60
C CYS A 104 1.71 6.10 0.36
N ALA A 105 0.40 5.91 0.52
CA ALA A 105 -0.61 6.94 0.22
C ALA A 105 -0.63 8.12 1.20
N HIS A 106 -0.11 7.95 2.42
CA HIS A 106 -0.07 8.99 3.46
C HIS A 106 1.25 9.76 3.47
N ARG A 107 2.33 9.21 2.91
CA ARG A 107 3.68 9.78 2.94
C ARG A 107 4.21 10.04 1.53
N TRP A 108 3.57 10.97 0.82
CA TRP A 108 3.85 11.20 -0.61
C TRP A 108 5.31 11.54 -0.90
N VAL A 109 5.88 12.50 -0.19
CA VAL A 109 7.27 12.92 -0.36
C VAL A 109 8.28 11.78 -0.13
N GLU A 110 8.01 10.85 0.81
CA GLU A 110 8.89 9.71 1.09
C GLU A 110 8.88 8.65 -0.04
N ASN A 111 7.95 8.73 -1.00
CA ASN A 111 7.91 7.81 -2.15
C ASN A 111 8.96 8.12 -3.23
N LEU A 112 9.96 8.97 -2.97
CA LEU A 112 11.07 9.21 -3.91
C LEU A 112 11.73 7.89 -4.39
N PRO A 113 12.10 6.93 -3.52
CA PRO A 113 12.67 5.65 -3.97
C PRO A 113 11.70 4.81 -4.80
N VAL A 114 10.39 4.96 -4.58
CA VAL A 114 9.35 4.26 -5.35
C VAL A 114 9.33 4.75 -6.79
N VAL A 115 9.42 6.07 -6.99
CA VAL A 115 9.47 6.67 -8.33
C VAL A 115 10.79 6.38 -9.03
N GLU A 116 11.91 6.45 -8.31
CA GLU A 116 13.22 6.05 -8.85
C GLU A 116 13.21 4.59 -9.31
N ARG A 117 12.64 3.68 -8.51
CA ARG A 117 12.46 2.28 -8.90
C ARG A 117 11.52 2.15 -10.10
N ALA A 118 10.41 2.90 -10.13
CA ALA A 118 9.46 2.84 -11.22
C ALA A 118 10.10 3.23 -12.55
N LEU A 119 10.90 4.30 -12.56
CA LEU A 119 11.68 4.73 -13.73
C LEU A 119 12.70 3.66 -14.16
N ALA A 120 13.41 3.04 -13.21
CA ALA A 120 14.37 1.98 -13.51
C ALA A 120 13.71 0.70 -14.07
N VAL A 121 12.51 0.38 -13.60
CA VAL A 121 11.74 -0.81 -14.04
C VAL A 121 10.97 -0.54 -15.35
N TRP A 122 10.74 0.73 -15.71
CA TRP A 122 9.90 1.11 -16.85
C TRP A 122 10.26 0.41 -18.17
N PRO A 123 11.54 0.31 -18.59
CA PRO A 123 11.88 -0.36 -19.86
C PRO A 123 11.54 -1.85 -19.84
N SER A 124 11.85 -2.55 -18.74
CA SER A 124 11.49 -3.97 -18.56
C SER A 124 9.98 -4.16 -18.51
N LEU A 125 9.25 -3.21 -17.91
CA LEU A 125 7.80 -3.24 -17.88
C LEU A 125 7.21 -3.13 -19.30
N LEU A 126 7.73 -2.26 -20.16
CA LEU A 126 7.30 -2.16 -21.57
C LEU A 126 7.49 -3.49 -22.31
N ILE A 127 8.65 -4.14 -22.13
CA ILE A 127 8.94 -5.46 -22.72
C ILE A 127 7.91 -6.50 -22.24
N TYR A 128 7.60 -6.52 -20.94
CA TYR A 128 6.60 -7.43 -20.39
C TYR A 128 5.20 -7.17 -20.95
N MET A 129 4.77 -5.90 -21.02
CA MET A 129 3.46 -5.51 -21.56
C MET A 129 3.33 -5.92 -23.03
N GLU A 130 4.41 -5.77 -23.80
CA GLU A 130 4.48 -6.20 -25.20
C GLU A 130 4.45 -7.73 -25.36
N ALA A 131 5.10 -8.47 -24.46
CA ALA A 131 5.03 -9.93 -24.44
C ALA A 131 3.62 -10.43 -24.12
N VAL A 132 2.89 -9.76 -23.22
CA VAL A 132 1.48 -10.06 -22.98
C VAL A 132 0.64 -9.74 -24.22
N ARG A 133 0.87 -8.59 -24.86
CA ARG A 133 0.15 -8.18 -26.08
C ARG A 133 0.35 -9.17 -27.23
N THR A 134 1.57 -9.68 -27.39
CA THR A 134 1.95 -10.66 -28.43
C THR A 134 1.68 -12.11 -28.02
N LYS A 135 0.97 -12.34 -26.90
CA LYS A 135 0.63 -13.67 -26.36
C LYS A 135 1.84 -14.55 -26.02
N LYS A 136 3.02 -13.96 -25.84
CA LYS A 136 4.23 -14.63 -25.32
C LYS A 136 4.20 -14.80 -23.80
N ALA A 137 3.37 -14.03 -23.11
CA ALA A 137 3.07 -14.17 -21.68
C ALA A 137 1.56 -14.16 -21.46
N PRO A 138 1.05 -14.86 -20.41
CA PRO A 138 -0.38 -14.88 -20.11
C PRO A 138 -0.88 -13.49 -19.72
N ASN A 139 -2.07 -13.12 -20.18
CA ASN A 139 -2.70 -11.85 -19.81
C ASN A 139 -3.17 -11.89 -18.35
N PRO A 140 -2.70 -10.97 -17.49
CA PRO A 140 -3.14 -10.85 -16.11
C PRO A 140 -4.64 -10.67 -15.90
N GLY A 141 -5.34 -9.98 -16.81
CA GLY A 141 -6.76 -9.64 -16.67
C GLY A 141 -7.10 -8.81 -15.42
N THR A 142 -6.13 -8.05 -14.89
CA THR A 142 -6.29 -7.26 -13.65
C THR A 142 -6.41 -5.77 -13.93
N GLY A 143 -7.17 -5.03 -13.12
CA GLY A 143 -7.25 -3.57 -13.24
C GLY A 143 -5.90 -2.84 -13.10
N SER A 144 -4.92 -3.47 -12.42
CA SER A 144 -3.53 -2.97 -12.38
C SER A 144 -2.84 -3.05 -13.75
N TYR A 145 -3.09 -4.10 -14.53
CA TYR A 145 -2.59 -4.23 -15.89
C TYR A 145 -3.21 -3.15 -16.80
N ASP A 146 -4.53 -2.95 -16.70
CA ASP A 146 -5.24 -1.94 -17.49
C ASP A 146 -4.78 -0.52 -17.17
N THR A 147 -4.53 -0.23 -15.88
CA THR A 147 -3.99 1.06 -15.44
C THR A 147 -2.61 1.34 -16.04
N ILE A 148 -1.73 0.33 -16.06
CA ILE A 148 -0.40 0.46 -16.67
C ILE A 148 -0.52 0.62 -18.19
N ALA A 149 -1.39 -0.18 -18.84
CA ALA A 149 -1.63 -0.09 -20.28
C ALA A 149 -2.16 1.30 -20.69
N ALA A 150 -3.03 1.91 -19.88
CA ALA A 150 -3.50 3.27 -20.08
C ALA A 150 -2.38 4.30 -19.89
N ALA A 151 -1.55 4.15 -18.86
CA ALA A 151 -0.44 5.07 -18.59
C ALA A 151 0.64 5.04 -19.68
N ILE A 152 0.90 3.89 -20.30
CA ILE A 152 1.85 3.76 -21.42
C ILE A 152 1.41 4.58 -22.64
N LYS A 153 0.10 4.81 -22.81
CA LYS A 153 -0.43 5.64 -23.90
C LYS A 153 -0.25 7.14 -23.65
N ASP A 154 0.01 7.56 -22.42
CA ASP A 154 0.28 8.96 -22.10
C ASP A 154 1.73 9.30 -22.49
N PRO A 155 1.95 10.12 -23.54
CA PRO A 155 3.29 10.42 -24.03
C PRO A 155 4.12 11.19 -22.99
N LEU A 156 3.49 11.84 -22.00
CA LEU A 156 4.16 12.64 -20.99
C LEU A 156 4.41 11.86 -19.68
N ILE A 157 4.07 10.57 -19.60
CA ILE A 157 4.10 9.85 -18.31
C ILE A 157 5.50 9.82 -17.69
N LEU A 158 6.54 9.60 -18.51
CA LEU A 158 7.93 9.60 -18.04
C LEU A 158 8.37 11.00 -17.61
N ALA A 159 8.00 12.04 -18.36
CA ALA A 159 8.27 13.43 -17.97
C ALA A 159 7.60 13.78 -16.63
N LYS A 160 6.36 13.33 -16.41
CA LYS A 160 5.63 13.50 -15.14
C LYS A 160 6.33 12.78 -13.97
N LEU A 161 6.79 11.55 -14.16
CA LEU A 161 7.54 10.80 -13.15
C LEU A 161 8.89 11.45 -12.84
N HIS A 162 9.62 11.93 -13.84
CA HIS A 162 10.86 12.67 -13.63
C HIS A 162 10.63 14.02 -12.94
N PHE A 163 9.55 14.72 -13.26
CA PHE A 163 9.17 15.96 -12.58
C PHE A 163 8.81 15.69 -11.12
N TYR A 164 8.02 14.64 -10.84
CA TYR A 164 7.76 14.19 -9.47
C TYR A 164 9.06 13.94 -8.73
N MET A 165 9.99 13.20 -9.33
CA MET A 165 11.28 12.87 -8.72
C MET A 165 12.11 14.14 -8.44
N ALA A 166 12.12 15.11 -9.36
CA ALA A 166 12.81 16.38 -9.18
C ALA A 166 12.23 17.19 -8.00
N ILE A 167 10.90 17.32 -7.93
CA ILE A 167 10.24 18.02 -6.82
C ILE A 167 10.45 17.24 -5.52
N ALA A 168 10.24 15.92 -5.46
CA ALA A 168 10.44 15.14 -4.24
C ALA A 168 11.87 15.27 -3.67
N ARG A 169 12.89 15.32 -4.53
CA ARG A 169 14.29 15.53 -4.11
C ARG A 169 14.53 16.86 -3.42
N THR A 170 13.81 17.92 -3.77
CA THR A 170 13.98 19.21 -3.08
C THR A 170 13.48 19.16 -1.64
N PHE A 171 12.52 18.29 -1.33
CA PHE A 171 12.00 18.12 0.04
C PHE A 171 12.93 17.28 0.92
N THR A 172 13.80 16.43 0.35
CA THR A 172 14.63 15.48 1.11
C THR A 172 15.48 16.15 2.21
N PRO A 173 16.23 17.25 1.97
CA PRO A 173 17.00 17.91 3.03
C PRO A 173 16.11 18.46 4.14
N PHE A 174 14.94 18.99 3.77
CA PHE A 174 13.97 19.51 4.74
C PHE A 174 13.43 18.38 5.63
N LEU A 175 12.95 17.28 5.03
CA LEU A 175 12.45 16.14 5.81
C LEU A 175 13.52 15.56 6.73
N LYS A 176 14.74 15.36 6.23
CA LYS A 176 15.86 14.85 7.03
C LYS A 176 16.19 15.72 8.25
N ARG A 177 16.00 17.04 8.15
CA ARG A 177 16.26 17.96 9.25
C ARG A 177 15.13 17.98 10.28
N TYR A 178 13.89 17.80 9.85
CA TYR A 178 12.70 17.92 10.70
C TYR A 178 12.14 16.58 11.20
N GLN A 179 12.71 15.45 10.76
CA GLN A 179 12.43 14.09 11.25
C GLN A 179 13.59 13.61 12.15
N THR A 180 13.96 14.42 13.14
CA THR A 180 15.03 14.12 14.11
C THR A 180 14.58 14.50 15.51
N ASP A 181 15.22 13.93 16.53
CA ASP A 181 14.96 14.27 17.94
C ASP A 181 15.59 15.60 18.39
N GLU A 182 16.34 16.27 17.49
CA GLU A 182 16.92 17.58 17.76
C GLU A 182 15.83 18.67 17.91
N PRO A 183 16.05 19.71 18.75
CA PRO A 183 15.08 20.78 18.99
C PRO A 183 15.03 21.79 17.83
N VAL A 184 14.62 21.32 16.65
CA VAL A 184 14.65 22.09 15.39
C VAL A 184 13.41 22.94 15.15
N MET A 185 12.36 22.78 15.97
CA MET A 185 11.08 23.48 15.82
C MET A 185 11.19 25.02 15.72
N PRO A 186 12.06 25.71 16.49
CA PRO A 186 12.22 27.16 16.37
C PRO A 186 12.67 27.64 14.98
N PHE A 187 13.30 26.78 14.19
CA PHE A 187 13.79 27.11 12.85
C PHE A 187 12.75 26.86 11.75
N LEU A 188 11.63 26.18 12.07
CA LEU A 188 10.65 25.69 11.10
C LEU A 188 10.11 26.78 10.19
N GLY A 189 9.68 27.91 10.75
CA GLY A 189 9.09 29.00 9.96
C GLY A 189 10.07 29.61 8.96
N ARG A 190 11.32 29.82 9.37
CA ARG A 190 12.38 30.39 8.52
C ARG A 190 12.76 29.41 7.41
N ASP A 191 13.03 28.16 7.77
CA ASP A 191 13.45 27.15 6.80
C ASP A 191 12.33 26.83 5.81
N LEU A 192 11.07 26.83 6.25
CA LEU A 192 9.92 26.63 5.37
C LEU A 192 9.79 27.78 4.36
N ALA A 193 10.03 29.03 4.77
CA ALA A 193 10.01 30.18 3.86
C ALA A 193 11.10 30.07 2.79
N GLU A 194 12.34 29.73 3.18
CA GLU A 194 13.43 29.53 2.22
C GLU A 194 13.19 28.32 1.30
N PHE A 195 12.62 27.25 1.84
CA PHE A 195 12.20 26.09 1.06
C PHE A 195 11.14 26.45 0.02
N LEU A 196 10.09 27.19 0.41
CA LEU A 196 9.05 27.67 -0.51
C LEU A 196 9.63 28.59 -1.58
N LYS A 197 10.51 29.52 -1.23
CA LYS A 197 11.22 30.35 -2.23
C LYS A 197 11.98 29.48 -3.23
N SER A 198 12.69 28.45 -2.77
CA SER A 198 13.42 27.52 -3.63
C SER A 198 12.50 26.79 -4.62
N LEU A 199 11.35 26.29 -4.15
CA LEU A 199 10.35 25.66 -5.01
C LEU A 199 9.73 26.65 -6.01
N LEU A 200 9.32 27.82 -5.54
CA LEU A 200 8.64 28.83 -6.37
C LEU A 200 9.56 29.41 -7.43
N ARG A 201 10.87 29.54 -7.18
CA ARG A 201 11.86 30.02 -8.17
C ARG A 201 11.86 29.22 -9.48
N ARG A 202 11.34 27.99 -9.48
CA ARG A 202 11.20 27.15 -10.68
C ARG A 202 10.16 27.68 -11.66
N PHE A 203 9.16 28.43 -11.17
CA PHE A 203 7.99 28.88 -11.94
C PHE A 203 7.72 30.38 -11.83
N ILE A 204 8.18 31.03 -10.77
CA ILE A 204 7.94 32.44 -10.45
C ILE A 204 9.25 33.23 -10.54
N LYS A 205 9.16 34.45 -11.08
CA LYS A 205 10.32 35.33 -11.27
C LYS A 205 11.06 35.58 -9.95
N ARG A 206 12.39 35.53 -10.01
CA ARG A 206 13.27 35.67 -8.85
C ARG A 206 13.10 37.01 -8.12
N GLU A 207 12.85 38.07 -8.87
CA GLU A 207 12.63 39.44 -8.34
C GLU A 207 11.48 39.52 -7.33
N LEU A 208 10.44 38.68 -7.49
CA LEU A 208 9.30 38.63 -6.57
C LEU A 208 9.57 37.82 -5.29
N LEU A 209 10.63 37.01 -5.27
CA LEU A 209 10.90 36.04 -4.20
C LEU A 209 12.10 36.42 -3.33
N GLN A 210 13.03 37.22 -3.84
CA GLN A 210 14.30 37.51 -3.18
C GLN A 210 14.10 38.25 -1.84
N ASP A 211 13.29 39.30 -1.85
CA ASP A 211 13.03 40.15 -0.69
C ASP A 211 11.68 39.86 -0.01
N ALA A 212 11.01 38.77 -0.43
CA ALA A 212 9.71 38.41 0.10
C ALA A 212 9.81 37.91 1.55
N THR A 213 9.06 38.57 2.44
CA THR A 213 8.82 38.12 3.81
C THR A 213 7.88 36.91 3.85
N THR A 214 7.86 36.17 4.97
CA THR A 214 6.98 35.01 5.14
C THR A 214 5.50 35.34 4.91
N VAL A 215 5.04 36.52 5.35
CA VAL A 215 3.64 36.98 5.17
C VAL A 215 3.35 37.34 3.71
N GLN A 216 4.33 37.90 3.00
CA GLN A 216 4.17 38.18 1.57
C GLN A 216 4.13 36.88 0.75
N LEU A 217 4.94 35.87 1.11
CA LEU A 217 4.92 34.56 0.45
C LEU A 217 3.56 33.86 0.58
N THR A 218 2.88 33.98 1.72
CA THR A 218 1.54 33.36 1.89
C THR A 218 0.44 34.08 1.13
N ARG A 219 0.65 35.34 0.73
CA ARG A 219 -0.29 36.16 -0.05
C ARG A 219 0.08 36.28 -1.52
N LEU A 220 1.17 35.65 -1.94
CA LEU A 220 1.65 35.73 -3.31
C LEU A 220 0.66 35.04 -4.25
N ASP A 221 0.14 35.78 -5.23
CA ASP A 221 -0.70 35.20 -6.27
C ASP A 221 0.16 34.47 -7.30
N ILE A 222 0.11 33.14 -7.24
CA ILE A 222 0.82 32.24 -8.15
C ILE A 222 0.07 32.00 -9.46
N THR A 223 -1.16 32.52 -9.62
CA THR A 223 -1.98 32.34 -10.83
C THR A 223 -1.77 33.43 -11.87
N GLU A 224 -1.24 34.59 -11.45
CA GLU A 224 -0.97 35.72 -12.33
C GLU A 224 0.22 35.44 -13.26
N ARG A 225 -0.05 35.36 -14.57
CA ARG A 225 0.97 35.08 -15.60
C ARG A 225 2.13 36.07 -15.63
N LYS A 226 1.92 37.33 -15.23
CA LYS A 226 2.97 38.36 -15.18
C LYS A 226 4.09 38.00 -14.18
N ASN A 227 3.76 37.18 -13.16
CA ASN A 227 4.68 36.76 -12.10
C ASN A 227 5.51 35.53 -12.52
N TRP A 228 5.14 34.87 -13.62
CA TRP A 228 5.77 33.63 -14.05
C TRP A 228 7.08 33.89 -14.78
N VAL A 229 8.02 32.95 -14.65
CA VAL A 229 9.19 32.90 -15.53
C VAL A 229 8.74 32.60 -16.96
N ARG A 230 9.56 32.95 -17.96
CA ARG A 230 9.27 32.58 -19.35
C ARG A 230 9.27 31.07 -19.46
N LEU A 231 8.43 30.52 -20.34
CA LEU A 231 8.27 29.06 -20.50
C LEU A 231 9.60 28.31 -20.74
N GLN A 232 10.53 28.92 -21.47
CA GLN A 232 11.86 28.38 -21.74
C GLN A 232 12.80 28.35 -20.51
N ASP A 233 12.50 29.17 -19.50
CA ASP A 233 13.27 29.31 -18.27
C ASP A 233 12.61 28.54 -17.09
N VAL A 234 11.51 27.81 -17.34
CA VAL A 234 10.85 26.99 -16.32
C VAL A 234 11.70 25.78 -15.98
N ASP A 235 12.08 25.64 -14.71
CA ASP A 235 12.83 24.47 -14.24
C ASP A 235 11.88 23.31 -13.88
N ILE A 236 11.75 22.36 -14.81
CA ILE A 236 11.05 21.08 -14.58
C ILE A 236 12.00 19.97 -14.11
N GLY A 237 13.30 20.26 -14.00
CA GLY A 237 14.35 19.32 -13.67
C GLY A 237 14.92 18.60 -14.89
N LEU A 238 16.23 18.34 -14.84
CA LEU A 238 17.03 17.76 -15.93
C LEU A 238 16.42 16.48 -16.52
N GLY A 239 15.87 15.61 -15.67
CA GLY A 239 15.25 14.36 -16.12
C GLY A 239 14.03 14.58 -17.00
N ALA A 240 13.12 15.47 -16.59
CA ALA A 240 11.91 15.76 -17.34
C ALA A 240 12.24 16.52 -18.65
N GLU A 241 13.16 17.49 -18.60
CA GLU A 241 13.65 18.18 -19.79
C GLU A 241 14.26 17.22 -20.82
N SER A 242 15.07 16.27 -20.38
CA SER A 242 15.72 15.31 -21.27
C SER A 242 14.70 14.46 -22.00
N ILE A 243 13.67 13.97 -21.30
CA ILE A 243 12.56 13.22 -21.92
C ILE A 243 11.82 14.08 -22.94
N LEU A 244 11.45 15.32 -22.60
CA LEU A 244 10.74 16.20 -23.52
C LEU A 244 11.57 16.56 -24.77
N LYS A 245 12.87 16.79 -24.61
CA LYS A 245 13.79 17.06 -25.73
C LYS A 245 13.87 15.86 -26.68
N VAL A 246 13.95 14.63 -26.16
CA VAL A 246 13.90 13.41 -26.97
C VAL A 246 12.58 13.34 -27.73
N MET A 247 11.43 13.58 -27.08
CA MET A 247 10.13 13.55 -27.75
C MET A 247 10.02 14.56 -28.91
N LEU A 248 10.54 15.77 -28.74
CA LEU A 248 10.56 16.81 -29.78
C LEU A 248 11.44 16.42 -30.97
N TYR A 249 12.59 15.78 -30.71
CA TYR A 249 13.48 15.30 -31.76
C TYR A 249 12.80 14.21 -32.62
N TRP A 250 12.16 13.22 -31.99
CA TRP A 250 11.40 12.17 -32.68
C TRP A 250 10.20 12.70 -33.46
N SER A 251 9.55 13.76 -32.97
CA SER A 251 8.43 14.43 -33.67
C SER A 251 8.91 15.21 -34.90
N SER A 252 10.16 15.68 -34.91
CA SER A 252 10.75 16.44 -36.01
C SER A 252 11.31 15.54 -37.13
N SER A 253 11.69 14.30 -36.81
CA SER A 253 12.11 13.26 -37.76
C SER A 253 10.95 12.60 -38.52
N VAL A 254 9.71 12.77 -38.06
CA VAL A 254 8.49 12.25 -38.69
C VAL A 254 7.63 13.43 -39.17
N LEU A 255 8.19 14.22 -40.09
CA LEU A 255 7.46 15.30 -40.76
C LEU A 255 6.49 14.72 -41.80
N SER A 256 5.29 14.34 -41.34
CA SER A 256 4.03 14.50 -42.08
C SER A 256 2.82 14.15 -41.20
N CYS A 257 2.63 14.82 -40.06
CA CYS A 257 1.29 14.91 -39.48
C CYS A 257 1.15 16.18 -38.61
N PRO A 258 0.23 17.11 -38.94
CA PRO A 258 0.11 18.38 -38.23
C PRO A 258 -0.76 18.19 -36.98
N LEU A 259 -0.15 17.84 -35.84
CA LEU A 259 -0.80 18.03 -34.55
C LEU A 259 -0.34 19.35 -33.94
N ARG A 260 -1.08 20.39 -34.33
CA ARG A 260 -1.10 21.71 -33.73
C ARG A 260 -1.45 21.56 -32.24
N GLY A 261 -0.50 21.90 -31.37
CA GLY A 261 -0.68 21.77 -29.93
C GLY A 261 -1.71 22.76 -29.38
N GLU A 262 -2.85 22.24 -28.94
CA GLU A 262 -3.76 22.96 -28.06
C GLU A 262 -3.46 22.62 -26.60
N LYS A 263 -3.15 23.68 -25.85
CA LYS A 263 -2.86 23.67 -24.42
C LYS A 263 -4.17 23.42 -23.66
N LEU A 264 -4.30 22.26 -23.02
CA LEU A 264 -5.42 21.97 -22.13
C LEU A 264 -4.90 21.81 -20.69
N LEU A 265 -5.09 22.86 -19.89
CA LEU A 265 -4.87 22.88 -18.45
C LEU A 265 -6.24 22.73 -17.80
N ILE A 266 -6.62 21.51 -17.42
CA ILE A 266 -7.84 21.25 -16.65
C ILE A 266 -7.47 21.30 -15.17
N LEU A 267 -7.93 22.36 -14.47
CA LEU A 267 -7.97 22.42 -13.01
C LEU A 267 -9.31 21.83 -12.55
N SER A 268 -9.30 20.58 -12.07
CA SER A 268 -10.47 19.99 -11.40
C SER A 268 -10.32 20.07 -9.89
N HIS A 269 -11.19 20.87 -9.24
CA HIS A 269 -11.46 20.77 -7.81
C HIS A 269 -12.16 19.45 -7.51
N GLY A 270 -11.57 18.62 -6.65
CA GLY A 270 -12.16 17.38 -6.18
C GLY A 270 -11.86 17.16 -4.70
N GLN A 271 -12.81 17.53 -3.85
CA GLN A 271 -12.89 17.10 -2.45
C GLN A 271 -13.15 15.59 -2.43
N ALA A 272 -12.33 14.81 -1.72
CA ALA A 272 -12.60 13.39 -1.49
C ALA A 272 -12.07 12.90 -0.13
N SER A 273 -12.96 12.20 0.56
CA SER A 273 -13.02 11.84 1.98
C SER A 273 -11.83 11.09 2.57
N VAL A 274 -11.69 11.30 3.89
CA VAL A 274 -10.72 10.68 4.79
C VAL A 274 -11.19 9.27 5.16
N GLU A 275 -10.51 8.23 4.69
CA GLU A 275 -10.67 6.91 5.28
C GLU A 275 -9.96 6.85 6.63
N ARG A 276 -10.77 6.53 7.65
CA ARG A 276 -10.40 6.39 9.05
C ARG A 276 -9.65 5.09 9.23
N GLY A 277 -8.44 5.17 9.77
CA GLY A 277 -7.70 4.02 10.27
C GLY A 277 -6.68 4.49 11.30
N PHE A 278 -6.79 4.00 12.53
CA PHE A 278 -5.78 4.23 13.57
C PHE A 278 -4.44 3.64 13.11
N SER A 279 -3.44 4.50 12.91
CA SER A 279 -2.08 4.06 12.64
C SER A 279 -1.43 3.67 13.97
N VAL A 280 -1.34 2.36 14.23
CA VAL A 280 -0.35 1.81 15.16
C VAL A 280 1.02 2.27 14.66
N ASN A 281 1.80 2.91 15.54
CA ASN A 281 3.18 3.29 15.29
C ASN A 281 3.94 2.12 14.66
N LYS A 282 4.43 2.30 13.43
CA LYS A 282 5.38 1.39 12.80
C LYS A 282 6.73 2.11 12.66
N GLU A 283 7.25 2.58 13.78
CA GLU A 283 8.70 2.64 13.97
C GLU A 283 9.21 1.22 14.20
N VAL A 284 9.33 0.45 13.12
CA VAL A 284 10.25 -0.68 13.07
C VAL A 284 10.85 -0.69 11.67
N GLU A 285 12.09 -0.20 11.57
CA GLU A 285 12.96 -0.43 10.43
C GLU A 285 13.03 -1.95 10.12
N THR A 286 12.82 -2.30 8.85
CA THR A 286 13.17 -3.60 8.25
C THR A 286 12.65 -4.86 8.94
N THR A 287 11.40 -5.23 8.69
CA THR A 287 10.90 -6.58 9.00
C THR A 287 11.39 -7.60 7.95
N ASN A 288 12.68 -7.93 8.02
CA ASN A 288 13.17 -9.26 7.62
C ASN A 288 14.17 -9.82 8.65
N ILE A 289 14.23 -9.22 9.83
CA ILE A 289 15.06 -9.63 10.96
C ILE A 289 14.11 -10.25 11.99
N MET A 290 14.32 -11.53 12.32
CA MET A 290 13.54 -12.20 13.38
C MET A 290 13.86 -11.57 14.74
N GLY A 291 12.91 -11.61 15.69
CA GLY A 291 13.08 -11.03 17.02
C GLY A 291 14.37 -11.47 17.71
N ASP A 292 14.70 -12.76 17.60
CA ASP A 292 15.95 -13.33 18.15
C ASP A 292 17.21 -12.68 17.57
N THR A 293 17.17 -12.28 16.30
CA THR A 293 18.30 -11.60 15.65
C THR A 293 18.44 -10.15 16.12
N VAL A 294 17.34 -9.48 16.45
CA VAL A 294 17.35 -8.14 17.06
C VAL A 294 17.97 -8.20 18.45
N VAL A 295 17.54 -9.16 19.27
CA VAL A 295 18.09 -9.39 20.62
C VAL A 295 19.57 -9.70 20.55
N ALA A 296 19.99 -10.62 19.67
CA ALA A 296 21.40 -10.96 19.48
C ALA A 296 22.25 -9.74 19.04
N ARG A 297 21.75 -8.94 18.08
CA ARG A 297 22.44 -7.73 17.63
C ARG A 297 22.57 -6.70 18.75
N ARG A 298 21.52 -6.54 19.57
CA ARG A 298 21.52 -5.59 20.67
C ARG A 298 22.53 -5.96 21.75
N LEU A 299 22.57 -7.24 22.15
CA LEU A 299 23.57 -7.75 23.10
C LEU A 299 25.01 -7.49 22.63
N VAL A 300 25.29 -7.69 21.34
CA VAL A 300 26.61 -7.40 20.76
C VAL A 300 26.92 -5.89 20.82
N CYS A 301 25.98 -5.04 20.43
CA CYS A 301 26.17 -3.59 20.49
C CYS A 301 26.38 -3.08 21.92
N ASP A 302 25.61 -3.57 22.89
CA ASP A 302 25.73 -3.20 24.30
C ASP A 302 27.08 -3.64 24.87
N TYR A 303 27.55 -4.85 24.53
CA TYR A 303 28.86 -5.33 24.96
C TYR A 303 30.03 -4.55 24.36
N VAL A 304 29.93 -4.14 23.08
CA VAL A 304 30.91 -3.28 22.41
C VAL A 304 30.93 -1.88 23.01
N ALA A 305 29.76 -1.33 23.36
CA ALA A 305 29.64 -0.02 24.00
C ALA A 305 30.26 -0.03 25.41
N LEU A 306 30.02 -1.08 26.19
CA LEU A 306 30.61 -1.26 27.54
C LEU A 306 32.14 -1.19 27.51
N HIS A 307 32.78 -1.75 26.48
CA HIS A 307 34.24 -1.76 26.35
C HIS A 307 34.80 -0.51 25.64
N GLY A 308 33.96 0.47 25.30
CA GLY A 308 34.41 1.72 24.70
C GLY A 308 34.86 1.60 23.25
N GLY A 309 34.30 0.64 22.51
CA GLY A 309 34.53 0.45 21.07
C GLY A 309 35.03 -0.94 20.69
N VAL A 310 34.92 -1.29 19.40
CA VAL A 310 35.20 -2.63 18.86
C VAL A 310 36.66 -3.06 19.09
N THR A 311 37.60 -2.12 19.12
CA THR A 311 39.05 -2.39 19.28
C THR A 311 39.46 -2.71 20.72
N LYS A 312 38.59 -2.48 21.70
CA LYS A 312 38.88 -2.64 23.13
C LYS A 312 38.19 -3.87 23.75
N VAL A 313 37.44 -4.62 22.94
CA VAL A 313 36.75 -5.83 23.39
C VAL A 313 37.78 -6.96 23.59
N PRO A 314 37.86 -7.59 24.79
CA PRO A 314 38.83 -8.65 25.05
C PRO A 314 38.48 -9.93 24.27
N LEU A 315 39.47 -10.49 23.57
CA LEU A 315 39.35 -11.76 22.86
C LEU A 315 39.65 -12.93 23.82
N THR A 316 38.63 -13.42 24.52
CA THR A 316 38.79 -14.55 25.45
C THR A 316 38.83 -15.90 24.71
N LYS A 317 39.39 -16.93 25.35
CA LYS A 317 39.43 -18.29 24.78
C LYS A 317 38.03 -18.89 24.60
N GLU A 318 37.06 -18.54 25.44
CA GLU A 318 35.68 -18.98 25.27
C GLU A 318 35.03 -18.36 24.03
N LEU A 319 35.30 -17.07 23.77
CA LEU A 319 34.78 -16.38 22.58
C LEU A 319 35.32 -17.04 21.30
N LEU A 320 36.61 -17.35 21.26
CA LEU A 320 37.25 -18.03 20.13
C LEU A 320 36.65 -19.42 19.87
N LYS A 321 36.46 -20.23 20.92
CA LYS A 321 35.78 -21.54 20.82
C LYS A 321 34.32 -21.38 20.37
N SER A 322 33.63 -20.34 20.83
CA SER A 322 32.25 -20.06 20.42
C SER A 322 32.16 -19.73 18.93
N VAL A 323 33.08 -18.92 18.40
CA VAL A 323 33.15 -18.56 16.97
C VAL A 323 33.44 -19.80 16.11
N GLU A 324 34.35 -20.67 16.55
CA GLU A 324 34.67 -21.92 15.85
C GLU A 324 33.42 -22.81 15.66
N ALA A 325 32.57 -22.91 16.70
CA ALA A 325 31.33 -23.68 16.65
C ALA A 325 30.13 -22.95 15.99
N ALA A 326 30.26 -21.67 15.61
CA ALA A 326 29.14 -20.87 15.11
C ALA A 326 28.57 -21.42 13.79
N ARG A 327 29.43 -21.92 12.90
CA ARG A 327 29.00 -22.49 11.61
C ARG A 327 28.18 -23.77 11.79
N THR A 328 28.56 -24.62 12.74
CA THR A 328 27.83 -25.86 13.06
C THR A 328 26.44 -25.52 13.60
N ARG A 329 26.36 -24.63 14.60
CA ARG A 329 25.07 -24.17 15.16
C ARG A 329 24.15 -23.58 14.10
N TYR A 330 24.70 -22.83 13.15
CA TYR A 330 23.90 -22.28 12.05
C TYR A 330 23.35 -23.37 11.12
N ARG A 331 24.12 -24.43 10.83
CA ARG A 331 23.64 -25.56 10.01
C ARG A 331 22.53 -26.34 10.73
N ASP A 332 22.67 -26.53 12.03
CA ASP A 332 21.66 -27.21 12.84
C ASP A 332 20.35 -26.39 12.86
N TYR A 333 20.45 -25.08 13.08
CA TYR A 333 19.31 -24.15 12.99
C TYR A 333 18.61 -24.22 11.62
N LEU A 334 19.36 -24.18 10.50
CA LEU A 334 18.76 -24.28 9.17
C LEU A 334 18.04 -25.61 8.94
N THR A 335 18.55 -26.70 9.52
CA THR A 335 17.94 -28.03 9.40
C THR A 335 16.63 -28.08 10.18
N GLU A 336 16.61 -27.53 11.39
CA GLU A 336 15.42 -27.46 12.22
C GLU A 336 14.34 -26.53 11.63
N GLU A 337 14.73 -25.39 11.05
CA GLU A 337 13.79 -24.49 10.37
C GLU A 337 13.16 -25.13 9.12
N ARG A 338 13.91 -25.95 8.38
CA ARG A 338 13.34 -26.73 7.27
C ARG A 338 12.30 -27.74 7.78
N ARG A 339 12.63 -28.47 8.86
CA ARG A 339 11.72 -29.42 9.50
C ARG A 339 10.42 -28.76 9.98
N LYS A 340 10.52 -27.58 10.62
CA LYS A 340 9.36 -26.79 11.04
C LYS A 340 8.48 -26.37 9.86
N LYS A 341 9.08 -25.85 8.79
CA LYS A 341 8.33 -25.46 7.57
C LYS A 341 7.63 -26.65 6.92
N GLU A 342 8.26 -27.82 6.90
CA GLU A 342 7.64 -29.05 6.39
C GLU A 342 6.44 -29.49 7.24
N LEU A 343 6.56 -29.42 8.58
CA LEU A 343 5.47 -29.69 9.51
C LEU A 343 4.32 -28.69 9.37
N GLU A 344 4.63 -27.39 9.27
CA GLU A 344 3.63 -26.34 9.05
C GLU A 344 2.91 -26.51 7.70
N ALA A 345 3.65 -26.83 6.63
CA ALA A 345 3.07 -27.09 5.32
C ALA A 345 2.16 -28.33 5.32
N LYS A 346 2.54 -29.40 6.03
CA LYS A 346 1.67 -30.57 6.24
C LYS A 346 0.42 -30.20 7.04
N GLY A 347 0.56 -29.43 8.12
CA GLY A 347 -0.56 -28.95 8.93
C GLY A 347 -1.53 -28.05 8.16
N GLN A 348 -1.01 -27.14 7.32
CA GLN A 348 -1.84 -26.28 6.46
C GLN A 348 -2.60 -27.09 5.41
N LYS A 349 -1.97 -28.07 4.77
CA LYS A 349 -2.63 -28.97 3.81
C LYS A 349 -3.74 -29.78 4.47
N ARG A 350 -3.51 -30.27 5.68
CA ARG A 350 -4.51 -30.98 6.47
C ARG A 350 -5.69 -30.08 6.81
N LYS A 351 -5.41 -28.87 7.34
CA LYS A 351 -6.46 -27.90 7.69
C LYS A 351 -7.31 -27.50 6.48
N ALA A 352 -6.69 -27.24 5.32
CA ALA A 352 -7.41 -26.94 4.09
C ALA A 352 -8.34 -28.10 3.66
N ALA A 353 -7.85 -29.34 3.75
CA ALA A 353 -8.66 -30.52 3.45
C ALA A 353 -9.80 -30.76 4.47
N GLU A 354 -9.60 -30.41 5.74
CA GLU A 354 -10.65 -30.42 6.78
C GLU A 354 -11.73 -29.36 6.50
N ASP A 355 -11.33 -28.13 6.13
CA ASP A 355 -12.23 -27.03 5.78
C ASP A 355 -13.06 -27.37 4.52
N ASP A 356 -12.43 -27.91 3.47
CA ASP A 356 -13.11 -28.37 2.25
C ASP A 356 -14.16 -29.45 2.56
N LEU A 357 -13.82 -30.40 3.44
CA LEU A 357 -14.73 -31.46 3.85
C LEU A 357 -15.93 -30.91 4.63
N GLU A 358 -15.73 -29.90 5.46
CA GLU A 358 -16.81 -29.23 6.18
C GLU A 358 -17.74 -28.45 5.23
N GLU A 359 -17.20 -27.80 4.20
CA GLU A 359 -17.99 -27.13 3.15
C GLU A 359 -18.87 -28.12 2.39
N LEU A 360 -18.31 -29.26 1.96
CA LEU A 360 -19.08 -30.31 1.28
C LEU A 360 -20.20 -30.86 2.18
N ARG A 361 -19.95 -31.04 3.48
CA ARG A 361 -20.97 -31.47 4.46
C ARG A 361 -22.09 -30.42 4.62
N LYS A 362 -21.75 -29.13 4.65
CA LYS A 362 -22.74 -28.04 4.68
C LYS A 362 -23.59 -28.03 3.42
N ARG A 363 -22.96 -28.16 2.24
CA ARG A 363 -23.65 -28.25 0.95
C ARG A 363 -24.60 -29.44 0.88
N LYS A 364 -24.20 -30.60 1.41
CA LYS A 364 -25.08 -31.78 1.53
C LYS A 364 -26.32 -31.48 2.36
N LYS A 365 -26.16 -30.84 3.52
CA LYS A 365 -27.28 -30.45 4.38
C LYS A 365 -28.26 -29.52 3.65
N THR A 366 -27.76 -28.49 2.96
CA THR A 366 -28.61 -27.55 2.22
C THR A 366 -29.37 -28.23 1.07
N ILE A 367 -28.72 -29.09 0.29
CA ILE A 367 -29.38 -29.81 -0.81
C ILE A 367 -30.47 -30.75 -0.28
N LEU A 368 -30.23 -31.40 0.86
CA LEU A 368 -31.22 -32.25 1.52
C LEU A 368 -32.46 -31.44 1.95
N GLU A 369 -32.25 -30.29 2.59
CA GLU A 369 -33.34 -29.40 3.03
C GLU A 369 -34.16 -28.88 1.84
N VAL A 370 -33.51 -28.46 0.75
CA VAL A 370 -34.18 -28.02 -0.49
C VAL A 370 -34.96 -29.18 -1.12
N SER A 371 -34.39 -30.38 -1.17
CA SER A 371 -35.07 -31.56 -1.73
C SER A 371 -36.33 -31.92 -0.95
N GLN A 372 -36.25 -31.90 0.38
CA GLN A 372 -37.40 -32.13 1.27
C GLN A 372 -38.45 -31.02 1.14
N GLY A 373 -38.01 -29.75 1.01
CA GLY A 373 -38.91 -28.62 0.76
C GLY A 373 -39.69 -28.77 -0.54
N LEU A 374 -39.01 -29.11 -1.64
CA LEU A 374 -39.63 -29.35 -2.95
C LEU A 374 -40.62 -30.53 -2.92
N ALA A 375 -40.33 -31.57 -2.15
CA ALA A 375 -41.25 -32.69 -1.97
C ALA A 375 -42.53 -32.26 -1.24
N ARG A 376 -42.39 -31.54 -0.11
CA ARG A 376 -43.52 -31.00 0.66
C ARG A 376 -44.38 -30.04 -0.17
N GLU A 377 -43.77 -29.15 -0.95
CA GLU A 377 -44.49 -28.24 -1.84
C GLU A 377 -45.21 -28.99 -2.97
N ALA A 378 -44.60 -30.06 -3.50
CA ALA A 378 -45.23 -30.89 -4.51
C ALA A 378 -46.47 -31.61 -3.98
N ASP A 379 -46.39 -32.15 -2.77
CA ASP A 379 -47.50 -32.87 -2.13
C ASP A 379 -48.64 -31.90 -1.78
N LYS A 380 -48.32 -30.72 -1.22
CA LYS A 380 -49.32 -29.66 -1.00
C LYS A 380 -50.00 -29.21 -2.29
N THR A 381 -49.24 -29.04 -3.37
CA THR A 381 -49.79 -28.66 -4.68
C THR A 381 -50.68 -29.76 -5.28
N ALA A 382 -50.39 -31.04 -4.97
CA ALA A 382 -51.22 -32.17 -5.38
C ALA A 382 -52.54 -32.20 -4.60
N GLU A 383 -52.51 -32.03 -3.28
CA GLU A 383 -53.71 -31.91 -2.43
C GLU A 383 -54.59 -30.74 -2.86
N GLU A 384 -54.00 -29.57 -3.17
CA GLU A 384 -54.74 -28.41 -3.69
C GLU A 384 -55.41 -28.70 -5.05
N ALA A 385 -54.83 -29.58 -5.87
CA ALA A 385 -55.40 -29.98 -7.15
C ALA A 385 -56.66 -30.85 -6.99
N GLU A 386 -56.70 -31.71 -5.96
CA GLU A 386 -57.85 -32.57 -5.67
C GLU A 386 -59.12 -31.77 -5.35
N ALA A 387 -58.97 -30.56 -4.79
CA ALA A 387 -60.07 -29.65 -4.46
C ALA A 387 -60.52 -28.74 -5.63
N LYS A 388 -59.92 -28.88 -6.82
CA LYS A 388 -60.21 -28.05 -8.01
C LYS A 388 -60.67 -28.93 -9.17
N SER A 389 -61.32 -28.34 -10.17
CA SER A 389 -61.84 -29.07 -11.34
C SER A 389 -61.50 -28.37 -12.65
N GLY A 390 -61.41 -29.13 -13.74
CA GLY A 390 -61.14 -28.60 -15.09
C GLY A 390 -59.69 -28.15 -15.29
N THR A 391 -59.50 -27.05 -16.02
CA THR A 391 -58.16 -26.55 -16.44
C THR A 391 -57.23 -26.22 -15.27
N LYS A 392 -57.76 -25.65 -14.18
CA LYS A 392 -56.98 -25.30 -12.98
C LYS A 392 -56.41 -26.52 -12.24
N MET A 393 -57.11 -27.66 -12.28
CA MET A 393 -56.61 -28.93 -11.72
C MET A 393 -55.42 -29.44 -12.53
N ALA A 394 -55.51 -29.42 -13.86
CA ALA A 394 -54.44 -29.85 -14.75
C ALA A 394 -53.16 -29.00 -14.60
N GLU A 395 -53.30 -27.69 -14.41
CA GLU A 395 -52.18 -26.77 -14.15
C GLU A 395 -51.46 -27.08 -12.83
N LEU A 396 -52.20 -27.32 -11.74
CA LEU A 396 -51.64 -27.67 -10.43
C LEU A 396 -50.93 -29.04 -10.45
N ILE A 397 -51.50 -30.03 -11.14
CA ILE A 397 -50.85 -31.33 -11.34
C ILE A 397 -49.53 -31.18 -12.12
N SER A 398 -49.54 -30.37 -13.19
CA SER A 398 -48.32 -30.08 -13.95
C SER A 398 -47.25 -29.43 -13.08
N LYS A 399 -47.63 -28.44 -12.25
CA LYS A 399 -46.74 -27.79 -11.30
C LYS A 399 -46.17 -28.76 -10.25
N SER A 400 -47.01 -29.61 -9.66
CA SER A 400 -46.58 -30.66 -8.71
C SER A 400 -45.56 -31.62 -9.36
N ASN A 401 -45.81 -32.06 -10.58
CA ASN A 401 -44.89 -32.94 -11.32
C ASN A 401 -43.53 -32.29 -11.60
N ILE A 402 -43.50 -30.98 -11.90
CA ILE A 402 -42.26 -30.21 -12.06
C ILE A 402 -41.47 -30.17 -10.75
N LEU A 403 -42.13 -29.92 -9.62
CA LEU A 403 -41.51 -29.91 -8.29
C LEU A 403 -40.96 -31.28 -7.89
N ARG A 404 -41.70 -32.37 -8.16
CA ARG A 404 -41.22 -33.76 -7.95
C ARG A 404 -40.00 -34.08 -8.80
N LYS A 405 -39.98 -33.62 -10.06
CA LYS A 405 -38.81 -33.76 -10.95
C LYS A 405 -37.61 -32.96 -10.43
N GLY A 406 -37.85 -31.77 -9.85
CA GLY A 406 -36.83 -30.96 -9.19
C GLY A 406 -36.23 -31.65 -7.96
N SER A 407 -37.06 -32.20 -7.08
CA SER A 407 -36.63 -32.96 -5.91
C SER A 407 -35.80 -34.19 -6.29
N LYS A 408 -36.24 -34.98 -7.29
CA LYS A 408 -35.47 -36.12 -7.81
C LYS A 408 -34.09 -35.73 -8.35
N LYS A 409 -33.98 -34.59 -9.06
CA LYS A 409 -32.68 -34.09 -9.52
C LYS A 409 -31.77 -33.72 -8.34
N LYS A 410 -32.31 -33.09 -7.29
CA LYS A 410 -31.54 -32.74 -6.09
C LYS A 410 -31.08 -33.97 -5.29
N LEU A 411 -31.87 -35.04 -5.26
CA LEU A 411 -31.44 -36.32 -4.68
C LEU A 411 -30.29 -36.97 -5.47
N ALA A 412 -30.32 -36.90 -6.81
CA ALA A 412 -29.21 -37.39 -7.63
C ALA A 412 -27.92 -36.56 -7.43
N GLU A 413 -28.04 -35.24 -7.29
CA GLU A 413 -26.90 -34.37 -6.91
C GLU A 413 -26.33 -34.74 -5.54
N LEU A 414 -27.19 -35.13 -4.58
CA LEU A 414 -26.78 -35.51 -3.23
C LEU A 414 -25.97 -36.81 -3.23
N GLU A 415 -26.36 -37.80 -4.04
CA GLU A 415 -25.63 -39.07 -4.14
C GLU A 415 -24.21 -38.89 -4.70
N ILE A 416 -24.03 -37.97 -5.65
CA ILE A 416 -22.71 -37.60 -6.19
C ILE A 416 -21.86 -36.94 -5.09
N LEU A 417 -22.46 -36.02 -4.34
CA LEU A 417 -21.78 -35.29 -3.27
C LEU A 417 -21.38 -36.20 -2.10
N GLU A 418 -22.17 -37.24 -1.80
CA GLU A 418 -21.83 -38.25 -0.79
C GLU A 418 -20.57 -39.06 -1.18
N LYS A 419 -20.48 -39.46 -2.44
CA LYS A 419 -19.28 -40.13 -2.98
C LYS A 419 -18.04 -39.24 -2.91
N GLU A 420 -18.21 -37.93 -3.17
CA GLU A 420 -17.13 -36.94 -3.08
C GLU A 420 -16.66 -36.73 -1.63
N ILE A 421 -17.58 -36.65 -0.67
CA ILE A 421 -17.28 -36.55 0.77
C ILE A 421 -16.52 -37.79 1.26
N GLU A 422 -16.92 -38.98 0.81
CA GLU A 422 -16.26 -40.23 1.19
C GLU A 422 -14.84 -40.33 0.61
N ALA A 423 -14.66 -39.96 -0.66
CA ALA A 423 -13.36 -39.90 -1.32
C ALA A 423 -12.42 -38.91 -0.62
N LYS A 424 -12.90 -37.69 -0.35
CA LYS A 424 -12.13 -36.65 0.36
C LYS A 424 -11.79 -37.05 1.80
N GLY A 425 -12.71 -37.70 2.51
CA GLY A 425 -12.46 -38.26 3.83
C GLY A 425 -11.39 -39.36 3.83
N ALA A 426 -11.33 -40.19 2.78
CA ALA A 426 -10.30 -41.20 2.62
C ALA A 426 -8.93 -40.60 2.24
N GLU A 427 -8.90 -39.52 1.45
CA GLU A 427 -7.67 -38.75 1.18
C GLU A 427 -7.11 -38.13 2.47
N LEU A 428 -7.96 -37.53 3.30
CA LEU A 428 -7.54 -36.91 4.56
C LEU A 428 -6.88 -37.90 5.53
N ARG A 429 -7.40 -39.12 5.62
CA ARG A 429 -6.82 -40.19 6.45
C ARG A 429 -5.44 -40.67 5.98
N LYS A 430 -5.07 -40.41 4.72
CA LYS A 430 -3.74 -40.75 4.16
C LYS A 430 -2.71 -39.65 4.39
N ILE A 431 -3.11 -38.50 4.94
CA ILE A 431 -2.24 -37.35 5.22
C ILE A 431 -1.68 -37.42 6.66
N GLU A 432 -2.12 -38.40 7.47
CA GLU A 432 -1.44 -38.81 8.72
C GLU A 432 -0.03 -39.34 8.44
#